data_AF-A0A100WJ72-F1
#
_entry.id   AF-A0A100WJ72-F1
#
_cell.length_a   1.000
_cell.length_b   1.000
_cell.length_c   1.000
_cell.angle_alpha   90.00
_cell.angle_beta   90.00
_cell.angle_gamma   90.00
#
_symmetry.space_group_name_H-M   'P 1'
#
loop_
_entity.id
_entity.type
_entity.pdbx_description
1 polymer ?
#
loop_
_entity_poly.entity_id
_entity_poly.type
_entity_poly.pdbx_seq_one_letter_code
_entity_poly.pdbx_strand_id
1 'polypeptide(L)'
;MVDLDNDRPGYRPDGKAAPRWQPDLQLVPAMLTVPRWPKRLTDYEPSDRSWIVAGLTLAGWSAEEITERIGGSIRLIRDIRSQPMTSLCTMMHEEIEKLTKELRLSQIDCAATQHALAQAAKEAERFKTQRDQVLRVQKTQPGKRVEQFACGCPKIERNIYRNKRGREYCRECGRIRLARYRDKKRSA
;
A
#
# COMPACT_ATOMS: atom_id res chain seq x y z
N MET A 1 -20.50 -54.93 -13.23
CA MET A 1 -20.46 -53.46 -13.07
C MET A 1 -19.80 -53.24 -11.73
N VAL A 2 -18.51 -52.91 -11.72
CA VAL A 2 -17.70 -52.86 -10.50
C VAL A 2 -17.85 -51.45 -9.93
N ASP A 3 -18.41 -51.35 -8.72
CA ASP A 3 -18.55 -50.10 -7.98
C ASP A 3 -17.17 -49.50 -7.69
N LEU A 4 -16.86 -48.39 -8.36
CA LEU A 4 -15.57 -47.71 -8.35
C LEU A 4 -15.52 -46.48 -7.41
N ASP A 5 -16.39 -46.39 -6.40
CA ASP A 5 -16.57 -45.14 -5.64
C ASP A 5 -16.47 -45.26 -4.11
N ASN A 6 -15.69 -46.21 -3.58
CA ASN A 6 -15.56 -46.38 -2.11
C ASN A 6 -14.24 -45.90 -1.48
N ASP A 7 -13.32 -45.28 -2.23
CA ASP A 7 -12.00 -44.83 -1.72
C ASP A 7 -11.77 -43.31 -1.86
N ARG A 8 -12.77 -42.47 -1.55
CA ARG A 8 -12.53 -41.03 -1.36
C ARG A 8 -12.26 -40.71 0.12
N PRO A 9 -11.00 -40.46 0.53
CA PRO A 9 -10.71 -40.01 1.88
C PRO A 9 -11.30 -38.62 2.10
N GLY A 10 -12.24 -38.49 3.04
CA GLY A 10 -12.64 -37.16 3.56
C GLY A 10 -14.14 -36.85 3.65
N TYR A 11 -15.05 -37.79 3.41
CA TYR A 11 -16.48 -37.54 3.65
C TYR A 11 -16.80 -37.63 5.14
N ARG A 12 -17.12 -36.49 5.78
CA ARG A 12 -17.69 -36.50 7.13
C ARG A 12 -19.13 -37.00 7.08
N PRO A 13 -19.60 -37.75 8.08
CA PRO A 13 -20.96 -38.31 8.11
C PRO A 13 -22.08 -37.25 8.17
N ASP A 14 -21.75 -35.96 8.32
CA ASP A 14 -22.68 -34.82 8.31
C ASP A 14 -22.88 -34.20 6.91
N GLY A 15 -22.29 -34.77 5.86
CA GLY A 15 -22.41 -34.28 4.48
C GLY A 15 -21.65 -32.99 4.20
N LYS A 16 -20.82 -32.52 5.14
CA LYS A 16 -19.98 -31.34 4.95
C LYS A 16 -18.58 -31.77 4.52
N ALA A 17 -18.10 -31.19 3.41
CA ALA A 17 -16.71 -31.32 3.02
C ALA A 17 -15.80 -30.88 4.19
N ALA A 18 -14.76 -31.67 4.48
CA ALA A 18 -13.78 -31.29 5.49
C ALA A 18 -13.24 -29.88 5.18
N PRO A 19 -13.01 -29.03 6.20
CA PRO A 19 -12.50 -27.68 5.97
C PRO A 19 -11.17 -27.77 5.24
N ARG A 20 -11.07 -27.09 4.09
CA ARG A 20 -9.84 -27.02 3.32
C ARG A 20 -8.80 -26.27 4.15
N TRP A 21 -7.63 -26.88 4.32
CA TRP A 21 -6.51 -26.24 5.01
C TRP A 21 -6.18 -24.89 4.37
N GLN A 22 -5.88 -23.89 5.19
CA GLN A 22 -5.42 -22.57 4.77
C GLN A 22 -4.24 -22.15 5.64
N PRO A 23 -3.20 -21.55 5.05
CA PRO A 23 -2.05 -21.08 5.82
C PRO A 23 -2.41 -19.87 6.67
N ASP A 24 -1.91 -19.85 7.91
CA ASP A 24 -1.91 -18.63 8.73
C ASP A 24 -0.72 -17.75 8.31
N LEU A 25 -1.05 -16.64 7.63
CA LEU A 25 -0.08 -15.69 7.09
C LEU A 25 0.67 -14.90 8.18
N GLN A 26 0.16 -14.86 9.40
CA GLN A 26 0.79 -14.15 10.52
C GLN A 26 1.69 -15.04 11.37
N LEU A 27 1.59 -16.36 11.22
CA LEU A 27 2.31 -17.32 12.05
C LEU A 27 3.82 -17.21 11.90
N VAL A 28 4.34 -17.21 10.67
CA VAL A 28 5.78 -17.10 10.40
C VAL A 28 6.33 -15.72 10.80
N PRO A 29 5.70 -14.58 10.44
CA PRO A 29 6.11 -13.27 10.94
C PRO A 29 6.16 -13.18 12.47
N ALA A 30 5.17 -13.74 13.17
CA ALA A 30 5.16 -13.80 14.62
C ALA A 30 6.34 -14.62 15.16
N MET A 31 6.64 -15.78 14.57
CA MET A 31 7.78 -16.62 14.97
C MET A 31 9.14 -15.93 14.73
N LEU A 32 9.26 -15.12 13.68
CA LEU A 32 10.49 -14.37 13.41
C LEU A 32 10.76 -13.27 14.44
N THR A 33 9.70 -12.71 15.04
CA THR A 33 9.82 -11.61 16.01
C THR A 33 9.97 -12.08 17.45
N VAL A 34 9.40 -13.24 17.79
CA VAL A 34 9.43 -13.78 19.15
C VAL A 34 10.73 -14.56 19.38
N PRO A 35 11.55 -14.23 20.38
CA PRO A 35 12.84 -14.90 20.62
C PRO A 35 12.72 -16.40 20.91
N ARG A 36 11.64 -16.82 21.60
CA ARG A 36 11.36 -18.21 21.94
C ARG A 36 9.87 -18.49 21.80
N TRP A 37 9.53 -19.37 20.87
CA TRP A 37 8.14 -19.67 20.56
C TRP A 37 7.53 -20.59 21.64
N PRO A 38 6.28 -20.34 22.09
CA PRO A 38 5.69 -21.06 23.22
C PRO A 38 5.27 -22.51 22.87
N LYS A 39 5.02 -22.81 21.59
CA LYS A 39 4.62 -24.14 21.12
C LYS A 39 5.78 -24.84 20.42
N ARG A 40 5.80 -26.16 20.47
CA ARG A 40 6.75 -26.96 19.69
C ARG A 40 6.24 -27.18 18.29
N LEU A 41 7.14 -27.42 17.35
CA LEU A 41 6.75 -27.76 15.97
C LEU A 41 5.85 -29.01 15.91
N THR A 42 6.03 -29.95 16.84
CA THR A 42 5.19 -31.15 16.98
C THR A 42 3.75 -30.88 17.39
N ASP A 43 3.46 -29.69 17.91
CA ASP A 43 2.12 -29.32 18.40
C ASP A 43 1.23 -28.78 17.27
N TYR A 44 1.79 -28.63 16.06
CA TYR A 44 1.11 -28.17 14.86
C TYR A 44 0.63 -29.35 13.99
N GLU A 45 -0.39 -29.11 13.17
CA GLU A 45 -0.82 -30.06 12.14
C GLU A 45 0.26 -30.21 11.05
N PRO A 46 0.35 -31.36 10.34
CA PRO A 46 1.39 -31.60 9.34
C PRO A 46 1.54 -30.52 8.26
N SER A 47 0.41 -29.97 7.78
CA SER A 47 0.41 -28.89 6.79
C SER A 47 0.97 -27.58 7.37
N ASP A 48 0.64 -27.25 8.63
CA ASP A 48 1.16 -26.06 9.31
C ASP A 48 2.67 -26.20 9.57
N ARG A 49 3.15 -27.40 9.91
CA ARG A 49 4.59 -27.66 10.04
C ARG A 49 5.34 -27.38 8.74
N SER A 50 4.79 -27.84 7.62
CA SER A 50 5.36 -27.58 6.29
C SER A 50 5.38 -26.08 5.97
N TRP A 51 4.29 -25.37 6.28
CA TRP A 51 4.18 -23.92 6.12
C TRP A 51 5.21 -23.14 6.95
N ILE A 52 5.36 -23.50 8.23
CA ILE A 52 6.31 -22.90 9.17
C ILE A 52 7.74 -23.14 8.68
N VAL A 53 8.09 -24.39 8.40
CA VAL A 53 9.46 -24.76 8.00
C VAL A 53 9.84 -24.12 6.66
N ALA A 54 8.93 -24.08 5.68
CA ALA A 54 9.15 -23.36 4.43
C ALA A 54 9.44 -21.87 4.67
N GLY A 55 8.56 -21.19 5.40
CA GLY A 55 8.66 -19.75 5.63
C GLY A 55 9.91 -19.35 6.42
N LEU A 56 10.27 -20.10 7.47
CA LEU A 56 11.48 -19.82 8.25
C LEU A 56 12.75 -20.12 7.46
N THR A 57 12.72 -21.14 6.59
CA THR A 57 13.85 -21.45 5.71
C THR A 57 14.05 -20.34 4.67
N LEU A 58 12.97 -19.81 4.08
CA LEU A 58 13.03 -18.65 3.19
C LEU A 58 13.53 -17.38 3.91
N ALA A 59 13.20 -17.22 5.19
CA ALA A 59 13.75 -16.16 6.05
C ALA A 59 15.22 -16.37 6.44
N GLY A 60 15.86 -17.44 5.95
CA GLY A 60 17.29 -17.72 6.15
C GLY A 60 17.61 -18.55 7.39
N TRP A 61 16.63 -19.05 8.14
CA TRP A 61 16.91 -19.85 9.34
C TRP A 61 17.40 -21.26 8.99
N SER A 62 18.49 -21.66 9.65
CA SER A 62 19.03 -23.01 9.65
C SER A 62 18.15 -23.99 10.42
N ALA A 63 18.37 -25.29 10.23
CA ALA A 63 17.60 -26.30 10.97
C ALA A 63 17.92 -26.26 12.47
N GLU A 64 19.16 -25.91 12.80
CA GLU A 64 19.68 -25.69 14.14
C GLU A 64 18.96 -24.51 14.81
N GLU A 65 18.87 -23.36 14.14
CA GLU A 65 18.16 -22.17 14.65
C GLU A 65 16.65 -22.42 14.85
N ILE A 66 16.01 -23.09 13.89
CA ILE A 66 14.59 -23.47 14.02
C ILE A 66 14.40 -24.37 15.25
N THR A 67 15.29 -25.35 15.44
CA THR A 67 15.23 -26.27 16.59
C THR A 67 15.47 -25.53 17.91
N GLU A 68 16.40 -24.59 17.95
CA GLU A 68 16.71 -23.81 19.16
C GLU A 68 15.53 -22.91 19.56
N ARG A 69 14.90 -22.24 18.59
CA ARG A 69 13.86 -21.21 18.86
C ARG A 69 12.45 -21.77 19.01
N ILE A 70 12.13 -22.84 18.28
CA ILE A 70 10.77 -23.42 18.19
C ILE A 70 10.71 -24.82 18.79
N GLY A 71 11.85 -25.50 18.93
CA GLY A 71 11.92 -26.87 19.42
C GLY A 71 11.62 -27.92 18.34
N GLY A 72 11.91 -29.18 18.67
CA GLY A 72 11.87 -30.30 17.75
C GLY A 72 13.24 -30.98 17.68
N SER A 73 13.47 -31.75 16.62
CA SER A 73 14.80 -32.31 16.33
C SER A 73 15.24 -31.87 14.94
N ILE A 74 16.55 -31.70 14.74
CA ILE A 74 17.12 -31.39 13.42
C ILE A 74 16.68 -32.43 12.38
N ARG A 75 16.57 -33.71 12.78
CA ARG A 75 16.07 -34.78 11.90
C ARG A 75 14.63 -34.54 11.47
N LEU A 76 13.75 -34.11 12.38
CA LEU A 76 12.36 -33.75 12.06
C LEU A 76 12.31 -32.56 11.08
N ILE A 77 13.13 -31.52 11.27
CA ILE A 77 13.17 -30.38 10.35
C ILE A 77 13.59 -30.81 8.95
N ARG A 78 14.64 -31.64 8.86
CA ARG A 78 15.14 -32.16 7.57
C ARG A 78 14.10 -33.05 6.89
N ASP A 79 13.39 -33.88 7.66
CA ASP A 79 12.28 -34.69 7.16
C ASP A 79 11.17 -33.81 6.58
N ILE A 80 10.69 -32.82 7.34
CA ILE A 80 9.66 -31.88 6.88
C ILE A 80 10.11 -31.14 5.61
N ARG A 81 11.36 -30.67 5.55
CA ARG A 81 11.91 -30.01 4.35
C ARG A 81 11.86 -30.89 3.10
N SER A 82 11.97 -32.20 3.25
CA SER A 82 11.90 -33.13 2.12
C SER A 82 10.48 -33.42 1.65
N GLN A 83 9.46 -33.03 2.42
CA GLN A 83 8.06 -33.31 2.08
C GLN A 83 7.60 -32.44 0.90
N PRO A 84 6.85 -33.01 -0.07
CA PRO A 84 6.30 -32.25 -1.20
C PRO A 84 5.45 -31.04 -0.79
N MET A 85 4.73 -31.16 0.33
CA MET A 85 3.94 -30.06 0.89
C MET A 85 4.81 -28.86 1.26
N THR A 86 6.04 -29.07 1.73
CA THR A 86 6.97 -27.97 2.05
C THR A 86 7.42 -27.24 0.80
N SER A 87 7.72 -27.96 -0.29
CA SER A 87 8.02 -27.33 -1.59
C SER A 87 6.86 -26.48 -2.10
N LEU A 88 5.61 -26.96 -1.94
CA LEU A 88 4.42 -26.20 -2.28
C LEU A 88 4.28 -24.94 -1.40
N CYS A 89 4.51 -25.06 -0.09
CA CYS A 89 4.47 -23.93 0.82
C CYS A 89 5.55 -22.89 0.48
N THR A 90 6.74 -23.31 0.06
CA THR A 90 7.81 -22.40 -0.41
C THR A 90 7.34 -21.57 -1.60
N MET A 91 6.78 -22.21 -2.64
CA MET A 91 6.23 -21.51 -3.80
C MET A 91 5.11 -20.54 -3.42
N MET A 92 4.26 -20.93 -2.46
CA MET A 92 3.20 -20.06 -1.95
C MET A 92 3.75 -18.82 -1.22
N HIS A 93 4.77 -18.98 -0.37
CA HIS A 93 5.43 -17.84 0.30
C HIS A 93 6.02 -16.86 -0.71
N GLU A 94 6.73 -17.35 -1.72
CA GLU A 94 7.31 -16.53 -2.79
C GLU A 94 6.22 -15.77 -3.58
N GLU A 95 5.13 -16.46 -3.93
CA GLU A 95 4.02 -15.84 -4.66
C GLU A 95 3.31 -14.79 -3.80
N ILE A 96 3.10 -15.05 -2.50
CA ILE A 96 2.52 -14.07 -1.57
C ILE A 96 3.41 -12.84 -1.44
N GLU A 97 4.74 -13.00 -1.34
CA GLU A 97 5.67 -11.88 -1.28
C GLU A 97 5.60 -11.03 -2.55
N LYS A 98 5.63 -11.69 -3.72
CA LYS A 98 5.51 -11.04 -5.03
C LYS A 98 4.20 -10.24 -5.14
N LEU A 99 3.06 -10.88 -4.85
CA LEU A 99 1.75 -10.23 -4.89
C LEU A 99 1.66 -9.07 -3.91
N THR A 100 2.24 -9.22 -2.71
CA THR A 100 2.28 -8.14 -1.71
C THR A 100 3.08 -6.94 -2.22
N LYS A 101 4.21 -7.18 -2.90
CA LYS A 101 5.04 -6.13 -3.49
C LYS A 101 4.32 -5.43 -4.65
N GLU A 102 3.69 -6.19 -5.54
CA GLU A 102 2.90 -5.65 -6.65
C GLU A 102 1.72 -4.80 -6.15
N LEU A 103 1.01 -5.28 -5.12
CA LEU A 103 -0.09 -4.54 -4.50
C LEU A 103 0.38 -3.20 -3.91
N ARG A 104 1.53 -3.19 -3.22
CA ARG A 104 2.12 -1.95 -2.65
C ARG A 104 2.47 -0.95 -3.75
N LEU A 105 3.08 -1.39 -4.85
CA LEU A 105 3.39 -0.51 -5.98
C LEU A 105 2.11 0.06 -6.59
N SER A 106 1.11 -0.78 -6.83
CA SER A 106 -0.19 -0.33 -7.35
C SER A 106 -0.87 0.69 -6.45
N GLN A 107 -0.78 0.52 -5.13
CA GLN A 107 -1.34 1.48 -4.16
C GLN A 107 -0.62 2.83 -4.19
N ILE A 108 0.71 2.83 -4.35
CA ILE A 108 1.50 4.05 -4.49
C ILE A 108 1.11 4.80 -5.78
N ASP A 109 0.98 4.08 -6.89
CA ASP A 109 0.59 4.66 -8.17
C ASP A 109 -0.84 5.22 -8.13
N CYS A 110 -1.76 4.50 -7.48
CA CYS A 110 -3.13 4.96 -7.26
C CYS A 110 -3.15 6.24 -6.40
N ALA A 111 -2.37 6.29 -5.32
CA ALA A 111 -2.28 7.49 -4.48
C ALA A 111 -1.69 8.69 -5.23
N ALA A 112 -0.65 8.47 -6.05
CA ALA A 112 -0.02 9.52 -6.85
C ALA A 112 -1.00 10.07 -7.91
N THR A 113 -1.71 9.19 -8.62
CA THR A 113 -2.70 9.58 -9.62
C THR A 113 -3.90 10.30 -9.00
N GLN A 114 -4.41 9.85 -7.86
CA GLN A 114 -5.47 10.53 -7.12
C GLN A 114 -5.04 11.93 -6.67
N HIS A 115 -3.81 12.07 -6.18
CA HIS A 115 -3.27 13.37 -5.79
C HIS A 115 -3.14 14.32 -6.99
N ALA A 116 -2.62 13.83 -8.12
CA ALA A 116 -2.52 14.61 -9.36
C ALA A 116 -3.90 15.04 -9.87
N LEU A 117 -4.88 14.12 -9.87
CA LEU A 117 -6.27 14.42 -10.24
C LEU A 117 -6.86 15.50 -9.31
N ALA A 118 -6.68 15.37 -8.00
CA ALA A 118 -7.18 16.35 -7.04
C ALA A 118 -6.53 17.73 -7.22
N GLN A 119 -5.25 17.79 -7.56
CA GLN A 119 -4.57 19.05 -7.89
C GLN A 119 -5.11 19.66 -9.18
N ALA A 120 -5.21 18.88 -10.26
CA ALA A 120 -5.74 19.32 -11.54
C ALA A 120 -7.19 19.81 -11.41
N ALA A 121 -8.03 19.10 -10.65
CA ALA A 121 -9.41 19.52 -10.37
C ALA A 121 -9.47 20.86 -9.62
N LYS A 122 -8.62 21.05 -8.59
CA LYS A 122 -8.52 22.33 -7.86
C LYS A 122 -8.04 23.48 -8.75
N GLU A 123 -7.10 23.21 -9.66
CA GLU A 123 -6.60 24.19 -10.62
C GLU A 123 -7.67 24.56 -11.65
N ALA A 124 -8.35 23.58 -12.21
CA ALA A 124 -9.47 23.79 -13.13
C ALA A 124 -10.56 24.64 -12.48
N GLU A 125 -10.96 24.32 -11.24
CA GLU A 125 -11.96 25.09 -10.50
C GLU A 125 -11.48 26.52 -10.20
N ARG A 126 -10.21 26.66 -9.83
CA ARG A 126 -9.57 27.97 -9.67
C ARG A 126 -9.61 28.80 -10.96
N PHE A 127 -9.35 28.21 -12.12
CA PHE A 127 -9.40 28.92 -13.40
C PHE A 127 -10.83 29.27 -13.81
N LYS A 128 -11.81 28.39 -13.57
CA LYS A 128 -13.23 28.69 -13.75
C LYS A 128 -13.65 29.91 -12.93
N THR A 129 -13.33 29.93 -11.63
CA THR A 129 -13.65 31.09 -10.77
C THR A 129 -13.01 32.38 -11.30
N GLN A 130 -11.75 32.34 -11.73
CA GLN A 130 -11.07 33.53 -12.26
C GLN A 130 -11.71 34.03 -13.56
N ARG A 131 -12.03 33.10 -14.48
CA ARG A 131 -12.75 33.41 -15.72
C ARG A 131 -14.09 34.06 -15.41
N ASP A 132 -14.86 33.49 -14.50
CA ASP A 132 -16.20 33.99 -14.17
C ASP A 132 -16.13 35.38 -13.51
N GLN A 133 -15.10 35.66 -12.70
CA GLN A 133 -14.85 37.01 -12.18
C GLN A 133 -14.51 38.02 -13.28
N VAL A 134 -13.68 37.64 -14.27
CA VAL A 134 -13.36 38.49 -15.42
C VAL A 134 -14.61 38.78 -16.25
N LEU A 135 -15.40 37.75 -16.55
CA LEU A 135 -16.66 37.90 -17.29
C LEU A 135 -17.66 38.78 -16.52
N ARG A 136 -17.73 38.65 -15.19
CA ARG A 136 -18.58 39.50 -14.35
C ARG A 136 -18.19 40.97 -14.47
N VAL A 137 -16.89 41.30 -14.42
CA VAL A 137 -16.41 42.68 -14.59
C VAL A 137 -16.78 43.24 -15.96
N GLN A 138 -16.62 42.44 -17.03
CA GLN A 138 -16.99 42.86 -18.38
C GLN A 138 -18.50 43.08 -18.54
N LYS A 139 -19.34 42.25 -17.90
CA LYS A 139 -20.80 42.42 -17.91
C LYS A 139 -21.25 43.67 -17.15
N THR A 140 -20.64 43.99 -16.01
CA THR A 140 -21.03 45.15 -15.20
C THR A 140 -20.45 46.46 -15.70
N GLN A 141 -19.32 46.42 -16.43
CA GLN A 141 -18.65 47.59 -17.00
C GLN A 141 -18.33 47.36 -18.48
N PRO A 142 -19.35 47.33 -19.36
CA PRO A 142 -19.14 47.09 -20.79
C PRO A 142 -18.20 48.14 -21.39
N GLY A 143 -17.21 47.69 -22.15
CA GLY A 143 -16.21 48.54 -22.81
C GLY A 143 -14.96 48.87 -21.98
N LYS A 144 -14.95 48.60 -20.66
CA LYS A 144 -13.73 48.76 -19.84
C LYS A 144 -12.92 47.46 -19.81
N ARG A 145 -11.62 47.56 -20.10
CA ARG A 145 -10.68 46.44 -19.92
C ARG A 145 -10.50 46.17 -18.42
N VAL A 146 -10.39 44.90 -18.06
CA VAL A 146 -10.07 44.49 -16.68
C VAL A 146 -8.67 45.03 -16.33
N GLU A 147 -8.58 45.76 -15.22
CA GLU A 147 -7.28 46.23 -14.70
C GLU A 147 -6.34 45.05 -14.47
N GLN A 148 -5.04 45.26 -14.71
CA GLN A 148 -4.01 44.25 -14.54
C GLN A 148 -2.96 44.75 -13.55
N PHE A 149 -2.37 43.82 -12.80
CA PHE A 149 -1.14 44.11 -12.07
C PHE A 149 0.03 44.27 -13.06
N ALA A 150 1.13 44.88 -12.62
CA ALA A 150 2.36 45.00 -13.42
C ALA A 150 2.93 43.64 -13.90
N CYS A 151 2.58 42.55 -13.24
CA CYS A 151 2.92 41.19 -13.64
C CYS A 151 2.00 40.59 -14.74
N GLY A 152 1.04 41.35 -15.26
CA GLY A 152 0.07 40.89 -16.27
C GLY A 152 -1.13 40.11 -15.70
N CYS A 153 -1.12 39.75 -14.41
CA CYS A 153 -2.27 39.06 -13.80
C CYS A 153 -3.48 40.00 -13.67
N PRO A 154 -4.71 39.52 -13.93
CA PRO A 154 -5.91 40.34 -13.78
C PRO A 154 -6.14 40.71 -12.32
N LYS A 155 -6.49 41.98 -12.10
CA LYS A 155 -6.74 42.58 -10.79
C LYS A 155 -8.18 42.33 -10.34
N ILE A 156 -8.50 41.05 -10.19
CA ILE A 156 -9.80 40.55 -9.72
C ILE A 156 -9.73 40.23 -8.23
N GLU A 157 -10.89 40.23 -7.56
CA GLU A 157 -11.00 40.02 -6.10
C GLU A 157 -10.17 38.84 -5.58
N ARG A 158 -10.22 37.70 -6.28
CA ARG A 158 -9.44 36.50 -5.90
C ARG A 158 -7.93 36.70 -5.95
N ASN A 159 -7.43 37.50 -6.90
CA ASN A 159 -6.01 37.73 -7.16
C ASN A 159 -5.43 38.91 -6.37
N ILE A 160 -6.25 39.65 -5.62
CA ILE A 160 -5.78 40.76 -4.80
C ILE A 160 -5.41 40.26 -3.39
N TYR A 161 -4.20 40.58 -2.96
CA TYR A 161 -3.76 40.47 -1.57
C TYR A 161 -3.54 41.88 -1.02
N ARG A 162 -4.21 42.22 0.09
CA ARG A 162 -4.04 43.51 0.79
C ARG A 162 -3.14 43.31 2.00
N ASN A 163 -2.09 44.13 2.12
CA ASN A 163 -1.27 44.15 3.35
C ASN A 163 -1.93 45.01 4.44
N LYS A 164 -1.39 44.96 5.67
CA LYS A 164 -1.88 45.78 6.81
C LYS A 164 -1.83 47.30 6.57
N ARG A 165 -1.06 47.76 5.57
CA ARG A 165 -0.92 49.17 5.17
C ARG A 165 -1.82 49.55 3.99
N GLY A 166 -2.77 48.67 3.60
CA GLY A 166 -3.73 48.91 2.53
C GLY A 166 -3.22 48.73 1.10
N ARG A 167 -1.93 48.41 0.89
CA ARG A 167 -1.36 48.19 -0.45
C ARG A 167 -1.80 46.85 -1.02
N GLU A 168 -2.15 46.86 -2.30
CA GLU A 168 -2.59 45.70 -3.06
C GLU A 168 -1.43 45.03 -3.82
N TYR A 169 -1.37 43.72 -3.75
CA TYR A 169 -0.37 42.91 -4.45
C TYR A 169 -1.04 41.76 -5.19
N CYS A 170 -0.38 41.29 -6.25
CA CYS A 170 -0.78 40.07 -6.92
C CYS A 170 -0.57 38.85 -6.01
N ARG A 171 -1.68 38.22 -5.61
CA ARG A 171 -1.68 37.01 -4.78
C ARG A 171 -0.97 35.84 -5.47
N GLU A 172 -1.01 35.77 -6.80
CA GLU A 172 -0.36 34.70 -7.57
C GLU A 172 1.16 34.80 -7.53
N CYS A 173 1.70 35.97 -7.86
CA CYS A 173 3.14 36.21 -7.77
C CYS A 173 3.65 36.05 -6.34
N GLY A 174 2.83 36.43 -5.34
CA GLY A 174 3.10 36.15 -3.93
C GLY A 174 3.26 34.66 -3.66
N ARG A 175 2.30 33.83 -4.12
CA ARG A 175 2.35 32.37 -3.95
C ARG A 175 3.58 31.75 -4.62
N ILE A 176 3.88 32.14 -5.87
CA ILE A 176 5.07 31.66 -6.61
C ILE A 176 6.36 32.00 -5.84
N ARG A 177 6.47 33.23 -5.33
CA ARG A 177 7.64 33.66 -4.54
C ARG A 177 7.79 32.85 -3.25
N LEU A 178 6.69 32.59 -2.55
CA LEU A 178 6.67 31.74 -1.35
C LEU A 178 7.04 30.29 -1.65
N ALA A 179 6.56 29.72 -2.76
CA ALA A 179 6.92 28.38 -3.20
C ALA A 179 8.43 28.27 -3.45
N ARG A 180 8.98 29.18 -4.26
CA ARG A 180 10.44 29.28 -4.51
C ARG A 180 11.26 29.41 -3.24
N TYR A 181 10.78 30.18 -2.26
CA TYR A 181 11.44 30.33 -0.96
C TYR A 181 11.44 29.02 -0.15
N ARG A 182 10.30 28.30 -0.13
CA ARG A 182 10.18 27.00 0.58
C ARG A 182 11.05 25.93 -0.06
N ASP A 183 11.09 25.86 -1.39
CA ASP A 183 11.93 24.90 -2.11
C ASP A 183 13.42 25.12 -1.80
N LYS A 184 13.88 26.37 -1.85
CA LYS A 184 15.25 26.74 -1.46
C LYS A 184 15.61 26.32 -0.03
N LYS A 185 14.65 26.46 0.91
CA LYS A 185 14.86 26.07 2.32
C LYS A 185 14.87 24.54 2.51
N ARG A 186 14.20 23.79 1.64
CA ARG A 186 14.20 22.31 1.69
C ARG A 186 15.45 21.71 1.07
N SER A 187 16.09 22.43 0.15
CA SER A 187 17.32 22.01 -0.55
C SER A 187 18.62 22.48 0.12
N ALA A 188 18.54 23.28 1.19
CA ALA A 188 19.66 23.77 1.98
C ALA A 188 19.68 23.07 3.34
#